data_AF-A0A2S5E1I6-F1
#
_entry.id   AF-A0A2S5E1I6-F1
#
_cell.length_a   1.000
_cell.length_b   1.000
_cell.length_c   1.000
_cell.angle_alpha   90.00
_cell.angle_beta   90.00
_cell.angle_gamma   90.00
#
_symmetry.space_group_name_H-M   'P 1'
#
loop_
_entity.id
_entity.type
_entity.pdbx_description
1 polymer ?
#
loop_
_entity_poly.entity_id
_entity_poly.type
_entity_poly.pdbx_seq_one_letter_code
_entity_poly.pdbx_strand_id
1 'polypeptide(L)'
;MIRGKFTHIKTIVAIVAVSTVLFVVFGGISAGYSLDAVIVLGVMGALFGAIAVPELEPKAFRYPTIWQISCSVAGSLLVAWMLASGAEGYVLAILIGTCIGYFAPFWIKHIVLP
;
A
#
# COMPACT_ATOMS: atom_id res chain seq x y z
N MET A 1 0.64 -29.85 -1.62
CA MET A 1 1.36 -28.67 -1.09
C MET A 1 1.55 -27.53 -2.11
N ILE A 2 1.57 -27.79 -3.43
CA ILE A 2 1.79 -26.76 -4.47
C ILE A 2 0.52 -25.93 -4.80
N ARG A 3 -0.66 -26.51 -4.61
CA ARG A 3 -1.96 -25.89 -4.96
C ARG A 3 -2.30 -24.62 -4.14
N GLY A 4 -1.80 -24.51 -2.90
CA GLY A 4 -2.05 -23.35 -2.03
C GLY A 4 -1.29 -22.08 -2.42
N LYS A 5 -0.05 -22.19 -2.92
CA LYS A 5 0.77 -21.02 -3.32
C LYS A 5 0.18 -20.25 -4.51
N PHE A 6 -0.50 -20.93 -5.43
CA PHE A 6 -1.12 -20.30 -6.59
C PHE A 6 -2.35 -19.47 -6.25
N THR A 7 -3.07 -19.81 -5.19
CA THR A 7 -4.26 -19.08 -4.72
C THR A 7 -3.87 -17.74 -4.10
N HIS A 8 -2.85 -17.71 -3.23
CA HIS A 8 -2.45 -16.47 -2.55
C HIS A 8 -1.86 -15.44 -3.51
N ILE A 9 -1.09 -15.84 -4.53
CA ILE A 9 -0.57 -14.91 -5.55
C ILE A 9 -1.70 -14.18 -6.28
N LYS A 10 -2.77 -14.89 -6.66
CA LYS A 10 -3.92 -14.27 -7.34
C LYS A 10 -4.61 -13.26 -6.42
N THR A 11 -4.80 -13.61 -5.15
CA THR A 11 -5.40 -12.71 -4.16
C THR A 11 -4.53 -11.48 -3.89
N ILE A 12 -3.21 -11.66 -3.77
CA ILE A 12 -2.25 -10.55 -3.62
C ILE A 12 -2.33 -9.61 -4.82
N VAL A 13 -2.27 -10.15 -6.04
CA VAL A 13 -2.37 -9.34 -7.26
C VAL A 13 -3.70 -8.61 -7.32
N ALA A 14 -4.81 -9.27 -6.95
CA ALA A 14 -6.12 -8.64 -6.92
C ALA A 14 -6.19 -7.48 -5.92
N ILE A 15 -5.66 -7.66 -4.69
CA ILE A 15 -5.64 -6.59 -3.68
C ILE A 15 -4.80 -5.40 -4.15
N VAL A 16 -3.58 -5.66 -4.64
CA VAL A 16 -2.69 -4.61 -5.16
C VAL A 16 -3.33 -3.89 -6.34
N ALA A 17 -3.93 -4.62 -7.29
CA ALA A 17 -4.60 -4.03 -8.44
C ALA A 17 -5.81 -3.19 -8.03
N VAL A 18 -6.65 -3.68 -7.12
CA VAL A 18 -7.81 -2.93 -6.61
C VAL A 18 -7.33 -1.66 -5.90
N SER A 19 -6.36 -1.74 -5.00
CA SER A 19 -5.80 -0.56 -4.33
C SER A 19 -5.21 0.44 -5.33
N THR A 20 -4.49 -0.03 -6.35
CA THR A 20 -3.97 0.80 -7.46
C THR A 20 -5.09 1.55 -8.17
N VAL A 21 -6.14 0.83 -8.59
CA VAL A 21 -7.28 1.42 -9.30
C VAL A 21 -8.02 2.42 -8.40
N LEU A 22 -8.24 2.10 -7.13
CA LEU A 22 -8.92 3.01 -6.20
C LEU A 22 -8.13 4.31 -6.01
N PHE A 23 -6.80 4.24 -5.85
CA PHE A 23 -5.98 5.45 -5.72
C PHE A 23 -5.98 6.29 -7.01
N VAL A 24 -5.92 5.67 -8.19
CA VAL A 24 -5.99 6.40 -9.46
C VAL A 24 -7.36 7.06 -9.63
N VAL A 25 -8.45 6.34 -9.37
CA VAL A 25 -9.82 6.87 -9.54
C VAL A 25 -10.12 7.96 -8.52
N PHE A 26 -9.86 7.73 -7.23
CA PHE A 26 -10.22 8.72 -6.21
C PHE A 26 -9.18 9.84 -6.08
N GLY A 27 -7.90 9.53 -6.17
CA GLY A 27 -6.84 10.54 -6.16
C GLY A 27 -6.85 11.39 -7.44
N GLY A 28 -7.26 10.82 -8.58
CA GLY A 28 -7.38 11.56 -9.83
C GLY A 28 -8.51 12.60 -9.79
N ILE A 29 -9.55 12.41 -8.98
CA ILE A 29 -10.61 13.42 -8.78
C ILE A 29 -10.03 14.70 -8.16
N SER A 30 -9.07 14.59 -7.23
CA SER A 30 -8.47 15.75 -6.56
C SER A 30 -7.27 16.33 -7.30
N ALA A 31 -6.45 15.49 -7.93
CA ALA A 31 -5.19 15.90 -8.54
C ALA A 31 -5.21 15.97 -10.09
N GLY A 32 -6.29 15.53 -10.71
CA GLY A 32 -6.40 15.39 -12.16
C GLY A 32 -5.85 14.07 -12.70
N TYR A 33 -6.02 13.86 -14.01
CA TYR A 33 -5.67 12.63 -14.72
C TYR A 33 -4.55 12.84 -15.75
N SER A 34 -3.55 13.66 -15.44
CA SER A 34 -2.33 13.69 -16.24
C SER A 34 -1.63 12.32 -16.16
N LEU A 35 -0.85 11.97 -17.19
CA LEU A 35 -0.13 10.70 -17.20
C LEU A 35 0.76 10.54 -15.95
N ASP A 36 1.46 11.60 -15.57
CA ASP A 36 2.31 11.63 -14.38
C ASP A 36 1.51 11.38 -13.09
N ALA A 37 0.35 12.04 -12.95
CA ALA A 37 -0.52 11.85 -11.78
C ALA A 37 -1.05 10.41 -11.72
N VAL A 38 -1.46 9.83 -12.84
CA VAL A 38 -1.93 8.44 -12.92
C VAL A 38 -0.83 7.46 -12.53
N ILE A 39 0.39 7.66 -13.01
CA ILE A 39 1.54 6.82 -12.65
C ILE A 39 1.82 6.90 -11.15
N VAL A 40 1.91 8.10 -10.59
CA VAL A 40 2.23 8.31 -9.18
C VAL A 40 1.15 7.75 -8.27
N LEU A 41 -0.13 8.04 -8.56
CA LEU A 41 -1.27 7.47 -7.83
C LEU A 41 -1.32 5.95 -7.94
N GLY A 42 -0.98 5.40 -9.11
CA GLY A 42 -0.92 3.96 -9.31
C GLY A 42 0.17 3.32 -8.43
N VAL A 43 1.37 3.90 -8.40
CA VAL A 43 2.46 3.43 -7.52
C VAL A 43 2.06 3.54 -6.05
N MET A 44 1.42 4.65 -5.64
CA MET A 44 0.89 4.81 -4.29
C MET A 44 -0.09 3.70 -3.92
N GLY A 45 -1.10 3.48 -4.76
CA GLY A 45 -2.09 2.43 -4.51
C GLY A 45 -1.48 1.03 -4.50
N ALA A 46 -0.49 0.77 -5.34
CA ALA A 46 0.23 -0.50 -5.33
C ALA A 46 1.02 -0.70 -4.03
N LEU A 47 1.70 0.34 -3.54
CA LEU A 47 2.42 0.30 -2.27
C LEU A 47 1.47 0.08 -1.08
N PHE A 48 0.34 0.79 -1.02
CA PHE A 48 -0.64 0.59 0.05
C PHE A 48 -1.29 -0.80 -0.03
N GLY A 49 -1.58 -1.32 -1.23
CA GLY A 49 -2.06 -2.69 -1.39
C GLY A 49 -1.03 -3.74 -0.96
N ALA A 50 0.25 -3.47 -1.19
CA ALA A 50 1.35 -4.37 -0.82
C ALA A 50 1.53 -4.54 0.71
N ILE A 51 0.94 -3.66 1.54
CA ILE A 51 0.95 -3.78 3.00
C ILE A 51 0.29 -5.09 3.45
N ALA A 52 -0.74 -5.56 2.73
CA ALA A 52 -1.45 -6.79 3.10
C ALA A 52 -0.66 -8.08 2.84
N VAL A 53 0.39 -8.03 2.02
CA VAL A 53 1.08 -9.24 1.52
C VAL A 53 1.62 -10.14 2.64
N PRO A 54 2.28 -9.63 3.70
CA PRO A 54 2.79 -10.50 4.75
C PRO A 54 1.72 -11.19 5.59
N GLU A 55 0.49 -10.67 5.62
CA GLU A 55 -0.64 -11.34 6.31
C GLU A 55 -1.23 -12.47 5.45
N LEU A 56 -1.13 -12.34 4.13
CA LEU A 56 -1.60 -13.34 3.16
C LEU A 56 -0.61 -14.48 2.98
N GLU A 57 0.69 -14.16 3.03
CA GLU A 57 1.80 -15.12 2.86
C GLU A 57 2.87 -14.90 3.94
N PRO A 58 2.56 -15.19 5.23
CA PRO A 58 3.47 -14.92 6.35
C PRO A 58 4.79 -15.70 6.26
N LYS A 59 4.77 -16.86 5.59
CA LYS A 59 5.97 -17.70 5.39
C LYS A 59 6.97 -17.12 4.37
N ALA A 60 6.56 -16.14 3.57
CA ALA A 60 7.42 -15.48 2.59
C ALA A 60 8.28 -14.37 3.20
N PHE A 61 7.94 -13.89 4.41
CA PHE A 61 8.58 -12.72 5.02
C PHE A 61 9.27 -13.09 6.33
N ARG A 62 10.59 -12.87 6.39
CA ARG A 62 11.35 -12.96 7.65
C ARG A 62 11.01 -11.81 8.61
N TYR A 63 10.70 -10.63 8.07
CA TYR A 63 10.41 -9.41 8.81
C TYR A 63 9.13 -8.71 8.26
N PRO A 64 7.94 -9.26 8.54
CA PRO A 64 6.67 -8.79 7.96
C PRO A 64 6.35 -7.32 8.30
N THR A 65 6.59 -6.90 9.54
CA THR A 65 6.35 -5.52 9.99
C THR A 65 7.24 -4.51 9.27
N ILE A 66 8.50 -4.85 8.98
CA ILE A 66 9.41 -3.96 8.25
C ILE A 66 8.92 -3.74 6.83
N TRP A 67 8.44 -4.80 6.16
CA TRP A 67 7.83 -4.69 4.84
C TRP A 67 6.62 -3.74 4.88
N GLN A 68 5.68 -3.98 5.80
CA GLN A 68 4.47 -3.17 5.97
C GLN A 68 4.80 -1.69 6.20
N ILE A 69 5.73 -1.38 7.11
CA ILE A 69 6.21 -0.01 7.37
C ILE A 69 6.87 0.60 6.14
N SER A 70 7.72 -0.16 5.44
CA SER A 70 8.44 0.38 4.28
C SER A 70 7.47 0.76 3.14
N CYS A 71 6.48 -0.09 2.86
CA CYS A 71 5.46 0.18 1.85
C CYS A 71 4.57 1.37 2.24
N SER A 72 4.11 1.42 3.49
CA SER A 72 3.25 2.52 3.95
C SER A 72 3.99 3.85 4.00
N VAL A 73 5.24 3.88 4.48
CA VAL A 73 6.06 5.10 4.49
C VAL A 73 6.36 5.57 3.07
N ALA A 74 6.75 4.67 2.16
CA ALA A 74 6.98 5.03 0.76
C ALA A 74 5.70 5.60 0.10
N GLY A 75 4.54 4.97 0.33
CA GLY A 75 3.25 5.45 -0.15
C GLY A 75 2.88 6.82 0.41
N SER A 76 3.06 7.04 1.71
CA SER A 76 2.80 8.33 2.36
C SER A 76 3.76 9.43 1.91
N LEU A 77 5.03 9.11 1.65
CA LEU A 77 6.00 10.07 1.12
C LEU A 77 5.63 10.53 -0.29
N LEU A 78 5.11 9.63 -1.14
CA LEU A 78 4.59 10.00 -2.45
C LEU A 78 3.37 10.92 -2.34
N VAL A 79 2.48 10.72 -1.35
CA VAL A 79 1.38 11.66 -1.06
C VAL A 79 1.95 13.05 -0.73
N ALA A 80 2.90 13.13 0.21
CA ALA A 80 3.48 14.40 0.63
C ALA A 80 4.16 15.14 -0.54
N TRP A 81 4.86 14.39 -1.39
CA TRP A 81 5.48 14.90 -2.61
C TRP A 81 4.45 15.43 -3.61
N MET A 82 3.38 14.67 -3.86
CA MET A 82 2.31 15.03 -4.80
C MET A 82 1.51 16.26 -4.34
N LEU A 83 1.40 16.47 -3.03
CA LEU A 83 0.82 17.68 -2.42
C LEU A 83 1.81 18.85 -2.34
N ALA A 84 3.03 18.72 -2.87
CA ALA A 84 4.10 19.71 -2.78
C ALA A 84 4.33 20.21 -1.34
N SER A 85 4.30 19.28 -0.38
CA SER A 85 4.36 19.60 1.05
C SER A 85 5.72 20.15 1.47
N GLY A 86 5.73 20.99 2.51
CA GLY A 86 6.95 21.39 3.21
C GLY A 86 7.53 20.26 4.08
N ALA A 87 8.65 20.52 4.76
CA ALA A 87 9.35 19.55 5.61
C ALA A 87 8.44 18.89 6.66
N GLU A 88 7.54 19.67 7.27
CA GLU A 88 6.56 19.18 8.24
C GLU A 88 5.64 18.09 7.66
N GLY A 89 5.22 18.24 6.39
CA GLY A 89 4.39 17.25 5.71
C GLY A 89 5.12 15.95 5.44
N TYR A 90 6.42 16.00 5.13
CA TYR A 90 7.25 14.79 5.00
C TYR A 90 7.48 14.09 6.34
N VAL A 91 7.72 14.85 7.42
CA VAL A 91 7.81 14.29 8.77
C VAL A 91 6.49 13.61 9.15
N LEU A 92 5.37 14.28 8.90
CA LEU A 92 4.05 13.71 9.14
C LEU A 92 3.80 12.45 8.30
N ALA A 93 4.20 12.44 7.04
CA ALA A 93 4.09 11.26 6.17
C ALA A 93 4.90 10.07 6.70
N ILE A 94 6.11 10.30 7.22
CA ILE A 94 6.91 9.24 7.85
C ILE A 94 6.21 8.71 9.10
N LEU A 95 5.70 9.58 9.96
CA LEU A 95 5.01 9.19 11.19
C LEU A 95 3.73 8.42 10.90
N ILE A 96 2.87 8.94 10.00
CA ILE A 96 1.63 8.29 9.59
C ILE A 96 1.93 6.97 8.89
N GLY A 97 2.85 6.96 7.94
CA GLY A 97 3.26 5.73 7.25
C GLY A 97 3.75 4.68 8.25
N THR A 98 4.59 5.06 9.21
CA THR A 98 5.07 4.15 10.25
C THR A 98 3.92 3.59 11.08
N CYS A 99 2.98 4.43 11.51
CA CYS A 99 1.79 3.99 12.23
C CYS A 99 0.94 3.01 11.40
N ILE A 100 0.63 3.35 10.15
CA ILE A 100 -0.19 2.50 9.25
C ILE A 100 0.45 1.12 9.09
N GLY A 101 1.76 1.08 8.80
CA GLY A 101 2.48 -0.16 8.58
C GLY A 101 2.70 -0.96 9.86
N TYR A 102 3.02 -0.31 10.97
CA TYR A 102 3.21 -0.98 12.26
C TYR A 102 1.90 -1.60 12.78
N PHE A 103 0.77 -0.90 12.60
CA PHE A 103 -0.53 -1.39 13.02
C PHE A 103 -1.22 -2.30 11.99
N ALA A 104 -0.62 -2.52 10.81
CA ALA A 104 -1.16 -3.37 9.74
C ALA A 104 -1.68 -4.74 10.20
N PRO A 105 -0.95 -5.51 11.02
CA PRO A 105 -1.42 -6.82 11.46
C PRO A 105 -2.71 -6.76 12.28
N PHE A 106 -3.01 -5.62 12.92
CA PHE A 106 -4.18 -5.49 13.78
C PHE A 106 -5.47 -5.29 12.99
N TRP A 107 -5.43 -4.68 11.81
CA TRP A 107 -6.62 -4.42 11.00
C TRP A 107 -6.75 -5.34 9.79
N ILE A 108 -5.65 -5.87 9.24
CA ILE A 108 -5.68 -6.77 8.08
C ILE A 108 -6.16 -8.18 8.45
N LYS A 109 -5.83 -8.67 9.64
CA LYS A 109 -6.25 -10.01 10.12
C LYS A 109 -7.77 -10.20 10.24
N HIS A 110 -8.53 -9.11 10.22
CA HIS A 110 -9.99 -9.13 10.29
C HIS A 110 -10.66 -9.17 8.91
N ILE A 111 -9.88 -9.12 7.83
CA ILE A 111 -10.38 -9.23 6.46
C ILE A 111 -10.68 -10.71 6.17
N VAL A 112 -11.95 -11.04 6.02
CA VAL A 112 -12.40 -12.35 5.55
C VAL A 112 -12.26 -12.36 4.03
N LEU A 113 -11.28 -13.10 3.53
CA LEU A 113 -11.12 -13.36 2.11
C LEU A 113 -12.01 -14.55 1.69
N PRO A 114 -12.66 -14.50 0.52
CA PRO A 114 -13.43 -15.63 -0.02
C PRO A 114 -12.56 -16.83 -0.41
#